data_AF-A0A8C0V4E4-F1
#
_entry.id   AF-A0A8C0V4E4-F1
#
_cell.length_a   1.000
_cell.length_b   1.000
_cell.length_c   1.000
_cell.angle_alpha   90.00
_cell.angle_beta   90.00
_cell.angle_gamma   90.00
#
_symmetry.space_group_name_H-M   'P 1'
#
loop_
_entity.id
_entity.type
_entity.pdbx_description
1 polymer ?
#
loop_
_entity_poly.entity_id
_entity_poly.type
_entity_poly.pdbx_seq_one_letter_code
_entity_poly.pdbx_strand_id
1 'polypeptide(L)'
;MSLASNSAVTWRNDRDWEDCFSEPEGLGGCRCGTSRQQNTTPRGEGRKERKPDTCSPKECDREQGSRGRIHTDGFSTQGNKPEWFNKPRRNQKCCERRGKQALSTAAPSALRAGGMGSPGTTVGRYVVLTTKHHEGFTNWGSPVSWNWNSVDTGPHRDLVGELGEALRESNLRYGLYHSLMEWFNPLYLADKQSDFKTQSFVLKKMMPELYDLVLKYKPDLIWSDGDWEAPDSYWNSTSFLAWLYNDSPVKDTVVVNDRWGRGCSCHHGGFYNCADKYRPGTLPDHKWEMCSSLDKLSWGYRSNMSLAEVMDEMSMIEELVQTVSLGGNYLLNVGPTKEGVIVPIFQERLLALGRWLDTNGEAIYESQPWRVQMENTTDTVWYTSKGPVVFAIFLLWPLDGVLCLASPIPSPGTQVTLLGFGGTLEWQKQPGQGMLITLPHMLPSPLSAQSGWAVKLEGVK
;
A
#
# COMPACT_ATOMS: atom_id res chain seq x y z
N MET A 1 -16.43 -24.35 -10.32
CA MET A 1 -15.89 -23.32 -9.42
C MET A 1 -15.15 -22.29 -10.27
N SER A 2 -15.52 -21.03 -10.10
CA SER A 2 -15.13 -19.89 -10.95
C SER A 2 -14.09 -19.03 -10.23
N LEU A 3 -13.43 -18.20 -11.00
CA LEU A 3 -12.18 -17.46 -10.78
C LEU A 3 -12.23 -16.56 -9.53
N ALA A 4 -11.12 -16.39 -8.81
CA ALA A 4 -10.95 -15.34 -7.81
C ALA A 4 -9.50 -14.86 -7.93
N SER A 5 -9.25 -13.62 -8.33
CA SER A 5 -7.91 -13.04 -8.22
C SER A 5 -8.05 -11.54 -8.14
N ASN A 6 -7.34 -10.93 -7.20
CA ASN A 6 -7.48 -9.53 -6.83
C ASN A 6 -6.18 -8.79 -7.09
N SER A 7 -6.29 -7.57 -7.59
CA SER A 7 -5.15 -6.70 -7.86
C SER A 7 -5.30 -5.46 -6.98
N ALA A 8 -4.33 -5.16 -6.12
CA ALA A 8 -4.22 -3.82 -5.57
C ALA A 8 -3.51 -2.92 -6.58
N VAL A 9 -3.89 -1.65 -6.70
CA VAL A 9 -3.31 -0.73 -7.70
C VAL A 9 -2.58 0.38 -7.00
N THR A 10 -1.38 0.69 -7.47
CA THR A 10 -0.54 1.72 -6.84
C THR A 10 -0.02 2.77 -7.77
N TRP A 11 0.37 3.87 -7.13
CA TRP A 11 0.73 5.12 -7.78
C TRP A 11 1.99 5.66 -7.08
N ARG A 12 3.03 5.92 -7.89
CA ARG A 12 4.41 6.42 -7.60
C ARG A 12 5.54 5.37 -7.82
N ASN A 13 6.79 5.86 -7.97
CA ASN A 13 7.71 5.68 -9.12
C ASN A 13 8.69 4.47 -9.11
N ASP A 14 9.32 4.20 -10.27
CA ASP A 14 10.44 3.27 -10.54
C ASP A 14 11.83 3.77 -10.06
N ARG A 15 12.08 5.09 -9.99
CA ARG A 15 13.41 5.60 -9.55
C ARG A 15 13.71 5.31 -8.07
N ASP A 16 12.68 5.23 -7.24
CA ASP A 16 12.83 4.91 -5.83
C ASP A 16 13.26 3.45 -5.61
N TRP A 17 13.16 2.60 -6.64
CA TRP A 17 13.66 1.24 -6.64
C TRP A 17 15.18 1.21 -6.71
N GLU A 18 15.78 1.97 -7.62
CA GLU A 18 17.23 2.05 -7.81
C GLU A 18 17.92 2.65 -6.57
N ASP A 19 17.28 3.63 -5.92
CA ASP A 19 17.80 4.28 -4.70
C ASP A 19 17.66 3.42 -3.43
N CYS A 20 16.94 2.30 -3.44
CA CYS A 20 17.03 1.31 -2.35
C CYS A 20 18.41 0.60 -2.33
N PHE A 21 19.19 0.71 -3.41
CA PHE A 21 20.47 0.01 -3.58
C PHE A 21 21.70 0.93 -3.45
N SER A 22 21.52 2.24 -3.22
CA SER A 22 22.63 3.16 -3.00
C SER A 22 22.96 3.28 -1.51
N GLU A 23 24.09 2.69 -1.08
CA GLU A 23 24.72 3.03 0.20
C GLU A 23 25.05 4.53 0.24
N PRO A 24 24.91 5.21 1.40
CA PRO A 24 25.46 6.53 1.56
C PRO A 24 26.99 6.43 1.50
N GLU A 25 27.59 6.82 0.38
CA GLU A 25 29.03 7.07 0.31
C GLU A 25 29.39 8.17 1.31
N GLY A 26 30.11 7.78 2.35
CA GLY A 26 30.83 8.70 3.23
C GLY A 26 30.46 8.53 4.69
N LEU A 27 31.28 7.76 5.41
CA LEU A 27 32.01 8.25 6.57
C LEU A 27 33.18 7.30 6.85
N GLY A 28 34.38 7.89 6.97
CA GLY A 28 35.67 7.22 6.95
C GLY A 28 35.89 6.22 8.09
N GLY A 29 36.79 5.28 7.81
CA GLY A 29 37.12 4.18 8.69
C GLY A 29 37.76 4.59 10.02
N CYS A 30 37.57 3.73 11.02
CA CYS A 30 38.40 3.67 12.20
C CYS A 30 38.81 2.22 12.46
N ARG A 31 40.13 2.03 12.53
CA ARG A 31 40.83 0.76 12.71
C ARG A 31 40.62 0.16 14.10
N CYS A 32 40.77 -1.16 14.17
CA CYS A 32 40.91 -1.96 15.39
C CYS A 32 41.99 -1.42 16.34
N GLY A 33 41.68 -1.43 17.64
CA GLY A 33 42.64 -1.26 18.73
C GLY A 33 42.22 -2.07 19.95
N THR A 34 43.01 -3.10 20.26
CA THR A 34 42.92 -3.94 21.46
C THR A 34 43.50 -3.24 22.69
N SER A 35 42.85 -3.32 23.85
CA SER A 35 43.55 -3.40 25.15
C SER A 35 42.64 -3.81 26.32
N ARG A 36 43.28 -4.52 27.26
CA ARG A 36 42.79 -5.29 28.41
C ARG A 36 42.35 -4.47 29.63
N GLN A 37 41.50 -5.11 30.45
CA GLN A 37 41.41 -5.18 31.93
C GLN A 37 41.66 -3.93 32.78
N GLN A 38 40.76 -3.62 33.74
CA GLN A 38 40.89 -4.04 35.16
C GLN A 38 39.74 -3.51 36.05
N ASN A 39 39.52 -4.26 37.14
CA ASN A 39 38.59 -4.15 38.27
C ASN A 39 38.29 -2.75 38.84
N THR A 40 37.09 -2.58 39.43
CA THR A 40 36.88 -2.53 40.90
C THR A 40 35.42 -2.22 41.28
N THR A 41 34.91 -2.93 42.28
CA THR A 41 33.75 -2.58 43.13
C THR A 41 34.31 -2.24 44.52
N PRO A 42 33.65 -1.42 45.38
CA PRO A 42 32.64 -2.00 46.28
C PRO A 42 31.52 -1.07 46.84
N ARG A 43 30.40 -1.74 47.21
CA ARG A 43 29.48 -1.61 48.38
C ARG A 43 29.06 -0.25 48.99
N GLY A 44 27.77 -0.20 49.37
CA GLY A 44 27.22 0.54 50.54
C GLY A 44 25.86 1.22 50.25
N GLU A 45 24.73 0.55 50.44
CA GLU A 45 23.78 0.67 51.58
C GLU A 45 23.17 2.08 51.85
N GLY A 46 21.83 2.16 51.82
CA GLY A 46 21.08 2.82 52.92
C GLY A 46 20.15 4.00 52.64
N ARG A 47 18.87 3.69 52.32
CA ARG A 47 17.64 4.10 53.06
C ARG A 47 17.09 5.54 52.99
N LYS A 48 15.84 5.68 52.52
CA LYS A 48 14.63 6.24 53.23
C LYS A 48 13.44 6.35 52.26
N GLU A 49 12.34 5.61 52.47
CA GLU A 49 11.05 6.04 53.09
C GLU A 49 10.22 6.98 52.18
N ARG A 50 8.95 6.77 51.79
CA ARG A 50 7.73 6.29 52.47
C ARG A 50 6.61 5.95 51.44
N LYS A 51 5.98 4.77 51.61
CA LYS A 51 4.55 4.48 51.92
C LYS A 51 3.37 5.18 51.17
N PRO A 52 2.15 4.57 51.19
CA PRO A 52 1.53 3.88 50.05
C PRO A 52 0.19 4.51 49.63
N ASP A 53 -0.38 4.09 48.51
CA ASP A 53 -1.84 4.07 48.34
C ASP A 53 -2.29 2.98 47.36
N THR A 54 -3.49 2.51 47.61
CA THR A 54 -4.07 1.20 47.30
C THR A 54 -5.04 1.19 46.11
N CYS A 55 -5.33 -0.04 45.65
CA CYS A 55 -6.54 -0.52 44.95
C CYS A 55 -6.56 -0.58 43.40
N SER A 56 -6.32 -1.80 42.91
CA SER A 56 -6.95 -2.48 41.74
C SER A 56 -8.44 -2.79 42.04
N PRO A 57 -9.32 -3.36 41.15
CA PRO A 57 -9.25 -3.65 39.71
C PRO A 57 -10.46 -3.11 38.90
N LYS A 58 -10.33 -3.01 37.56
CA LYS A 58 -11.37 -3.22 36.52
C LYS A 58 -10.96 -2.54 35.22
N GLU A 59 -10.81 -3.33 34.15
CA GLU A 59 -11.45 -3.06 32.85
C GLU A 59 -11.33 -4.31 31.97
N CYS A 60 -12.42 -5.08 31.96
CA CYS A 60 -12.79 -5.91 30.82
C CYS A 60 -13.34 -5.00 29.72
N ASP A 61 -13.15 -5.47 28.48
CA ASP A 61 -13.90 -5.08 27.28
C ASP A 61 -13.73 -3.64 26.78
N ARG A 62 -12.81 -3.49 25.82
CA ARG A 62 -13.09 -2.95 24.48
C ARG A 62 -11.77 -2.77 23.75
N GLU A 63 -11.63 -3.45 22.61
CA GLU A 63 -10.99 -2.93 21.39
C GLU A 63 -10.80 -4.11 20.41
N GLN A 64 -11.84 -4.37 19.61
CA GLN A 64 -11.65 -5.07 18.34
C GLN A 64 -11.36 -4.01 17.29
N GLY A 65 -10.08 -3.83 17.00
CA GLY A 65 -9.57 -2.98 15.94
C GLY A 65 -9.90 -3.53 14.55
N SER A 66 -10.49 -2.68 13.74
CA SER A 66 -10.70 -2.80 12.29
C SER A 66 -9.38 -2.91 11.49
N ARG A 67 -9.30 -3.85 10.52
CA ARG A 67 -8.11 -4.26 9.72
C ARG A 67 -8.51 -4.73 8.30
N GLY A 68 -7.68 -4.90 7.24
CA GLY A 68 -6.44 -4.22 6.84
C GLY A 68 -5.89 -4.19 5.35
N ARG A 69 -6.06 -5.18 4.41
CA ARG A 69 -5.79 -5.16 2.91
C ARG A 69 -6.22 -6.46 2.16
N ILE A 70 -6.27 -6.45 0.80
CA ILE A 70 -7.06 -7.32 -0.13
C ILE A 70 -7.13 -8.81 0.24
N HIS A 71 -8.33 -9.38 0.13
CA HIS A 71 -8.63 -10.80 0.39
C HIS A 71 -9.27 -11.50 -0.81
N THR A 72 -8.69 -12.62 -1.19
CA THR A 72 -9.41 -13.71 -1.88
C THR A 72 -9.47 -14.88 -0.94
N ASP A 73 -10.65 -15.16 -0.42
CA ASP A 73 -10.84 -16.29 0.48
C ASP A 73 -11.50 -17.45 -0.30
N GLY A 74 -11.30 -18.69 0.19
CA GLY A 74 -12.22 -19.80 -0.11
C GLY A 74 -13.70 -19.49 0.24
N PHE A 75 -13.95 -18.36 0.92
CA PHE A 75 -15.24 -17.85 1.36
C PHE A 75 -15.91 -16.83 0.43
N SER A 76 -15.33 -16.48 -0.72
CA SER A 76 -16.06 -15.69 -1.74
C SER A 76 -17.43 -16.32 -2.10
N THR A 77 -17.60 -17.61 -1.83
CA THR A 77 -18.86 -18.36 -1.91
C THR A 77 -19.99 -17.90 -0.97
N GLN A 78 -19.74 -17.10 0.08
CA GLN A 78 -20.73 -16.77 1.11
C GLN A 78 -21.47 -15.43 0.94
N GLY A 79 -21.06 -14.55 0.01
CA GLY A 79 -21.77 -13.31 -0.37
C GLY A 79 -21.90 -12.23 0.72
N ASN A 80 -22.46 -12.57 1.87
CA ASN A 80 -22.93 -11.65 2.90
C ASN A 80 -21.96 -11.46 4.09
N LYS A 81 -20.70 -11.90 4.00
CA LYS A 81 -19.81 -11.96 5.17
C LYS A 81 -18.40 -11.47 4.82
N PRO A 82 -17.85 -10.48 5.57
CA PRO A 82 -16.47 -10.05 5.41
C PRO A 82 -15.50 -11.18 5.79
N GLU A 83 -14.26 -11.05 5.36
CA GLU A 83 -13.15 -11.98 5.64
C GLU A 83 -13.01 -12.46 7.09
N TRP A 84 -13.38 -11.64 8.06
CA TRP A 84 -13.29 -11.93 9.50
C TRP A 84 -14.43 -12.83 10.03
N PHE A 85 -15.34 -13.32 9.17
CA PHE A 85 -16.51 -14.06 9.61
C PHE A 85 -16.24 -15.56 9.81
N ASN A 86 -16.05 -15.92 11.08
CA ASN A 86 -15.60 -17.23 11.56
C ASN A 86 -16.77 -18.22 11.79
N LYS A 87 -17.02 -19.20 10.90
CA LYS A 87 -17.62 -20.52 11.26
C LYS A 87 -17.29 -21.61 10.21
N PRO A 88 -16.77 -22.79 10.60
CA PRO A 88 -16.58 -23.90 9.68
C PRO A 88 -17.91 -24.61 9.40
N ARG A 89 -18.19 -24.93 8.13
CA ARG A 89 -19.14 -26.01 7.78
C ARG A 89 -18.48 -26.99 6.83
N ARG A 90 -18.29 -28.22 7.31
CA ARG A 90 -18.11 -29.41 6.47
C ARG A 90 -19.37 -29.58 5.62
N ASN A 91 -19.26 -29.31 4.32
CA ASN A 91 -19.95 -29.98 3.21
C ASN A 91 -20.08 -29.01 2.03
N GLN A 92 -19.25 -29.22 1.00
CA GLN A 92 -19.44 -28.56 -0.28
C GLN A 92 -19.21 -29.59 -1.39
N LYS A 93 -20.29 -30.32 -1.74
CA LYS A 93 -20.42 -30.93 -3.06
C LYS A 93 -21.19 -29.92 -3.93
N CYS A 94 -20.63 -29.48 -5.07
CA CYS A 94 -21.38 -29.25 -6.32
C CYS A 94 -20.55 -28.69 -7.49
N CYS A 95 -20.85 -29.28 -8.65
CA CYS A 95 -20.97 -28.73 -10.02
C CYS A 95 -19.80 -28.03 -10.74
N GLU A 96 -19.60 -28.54 -11.97
CA GLU A 96 -18.66 -28.11 -13.01
C GLU A 96 -19.20 -27.00 -13.93
N ARG A 97 -18.25 -26.34 -14.63
CA ARG A 97 -18.32 -25.56 -15.88
C ARG A 97 -18.95 -24.15 -15.86
N ARG A 98 -18.07 -23.14 -15.86
CA ARG A 98 -17.75 -22.19 -16.97
C ARG A 98 -17.00 -20.99 -16.39
N GLY A 99 -15.89 -20.57 -17.04
CA GLY A 99 -15.09 -19.42 -16.61
C GLY A 99 -13.68 -19.44 -17.21
N LYS A 100 -13.56 -19.36 -18.54
CA LYS A 100 -12.30 -19.01 -19.20
C LYS A 100 -12.34 -17.48 -19.41
N GLN A 101 -11.23 -16.79 -19.16
CA GLN A 101 -10.89 -15.45 -19.69
C GLN A 101 -11.10 -14.17 -18.83
N ALA A 102 -11.55 -14.21 -17.57
CA ALA A 102 -11.80 -12.94 -16.84
C ALA A 102 -10.55 -12.25 -16.24
N LEU A 103 -9.51 -13.00 -15.85
CA LEU A 103 -8.42 -12.47 -15.00
C LEU A 103 -7.25 -11.85 -15.77
N SER A 104 -6.79 -12.47 -16.85
CA SER A 104 -5.65 -11.98 -17.63
C SER A 104 -5.96 -10.68 -18.38
N THR A 105 -7.24 -10.38 -18.63
CA THR A 105 -7.67 -9.18 -19.36
C THR A 105 -8.17 -8.07 -18.43
N ALA A 106 -8.89 -8.38 -17.35
CA ALA A 106 -9.60 -7.36 -16.57
C ALA A 106 -8.66 -6.44 -15.77
N ALA A 107 -7.66 -6.99 -15.07
CA ALA A 107 -6.73 -6.20 -14.27
C ALA A 107 -5.86 -5.26 -15.15
N PRO A 108 -5.20 -5.72 -16.23
CA PRO A 108 -4.49 -4.82 -17.14
C PRO A 108 -5.42 -3.82 -17.85
N SER A 109 -6.66 -4.20 -18.18
CA SER A 109 -7.60 -3.30 -18.85
C SER A 109 -8.13 -2.18 -17.94
N ALA A 110 -8.38 -2.46 -16.66
CA ALA A 110 -8.80 -1.45 -15.69
C ALA A 110 -7.65 -0.49 -15.32
N LEU A 111 -6.41 -0.95 -15.52
CA LEU A 111 -5.16 -0.20 -15.29
C LEU A 111 -4.69 0.61 -16.51
N ARG A 112 -5.40 0.52 -17.64
CA ARG A 112 -5.14 1.33 -18.83
C ARG A 112 -6.28 2.32 -18.99
N ALA A 113 -6.00 3.61 -18.81
CA ALA A 113 -6.92 4.64 -19.26
C ALA A 113 -6.73 4.80 -20.76
N GLY A 114 -7.78 4.49 -21.52
CA GLY A 114 -7.76 4.60 -22.98
C GLY A 114 -9.16 4.46 -23.54
N GLY A 115 -9.82 5.59 -23.82
CA GLY A 115 -10.93 5.60 -24.77
C GLY A 115 -10.45 5.10 -26.13
N MET A 116 -11.36 4.51 -26.92
CA MET A 116 -11.08 4.06 -28.28
C MET A 116 -10.32 5.15 -29.06
N GLY A 117 -9.02 4.97 -29.28
CA GLY A 117 -8.23 5.80 -30.21
C GLY A 117 -6.91 6.42 -29.72
N SER A 118 -6.46 6.24 -28.48
CA SER A 118 -5.12 6.71 -28.04
C SER A 118 -4.32 5.60 -27.34
N PRO A 119 -2.97 5.53 -27.51
CA PRO A 119 -2.13 4.58 -26.80
C PRO A 119 -2.29 4.83 -25.29
N GLY A 120 -2.91 3.89 -24.58
CA GLY A 120 -3.35 4.09 -23.20
C GLY A 120 -2.18 4.33 -22.26
N THR A 121 -2.26 5.42 -21.49
CA THR A 121 -1.39 5.65 -20.35
C THR A 121 -1.66 4.54 -19.34
N THR A 122 -0.62 3.79 -18.98
CA THR A 122 -0.73 2.82 -17.88
C THR A 122 -0.80 3.65 -16.60
N VAL A 123 -1.93 3.53 -15.92
CA VAL A 123 -2.24 4.41 -14.81
C VAL A 123 -1.49 3.84 -13.59
N GLY A 124 -1.69 2.57 -13.20
CA GLY A 124 -0.96 1.97 -12.07
C GLY A 124 0.53 1.70 -12.35
N ARG A 125 1.37 1.61 -11.32
CA ARG A 125 2.80 1.24 -11.44
C ARG A 125 3.11 -0.17 -10.96
N TYR A 126 2.43 -0.61 -9.91
CA TYR A 126 2.56 -1.98 -9.43
C TYR A 126 1.24 -2.55 -8.94
N VAL A 127 1.20 -3.88 -8.87
CA VAL A 127 0.05 -4.62 -8.36
C VAL A 127 0.47 -5.58 -7.29
N VAL A 128 -0.26 -5.60 -6.17
CA VAL A 128 -0.06 -6.57 -5.09
C VAL A 128 -1.22 -7.58 -5.05
N LEU A 129 -0.92 -8.85 -5.26
CA LEU A 129 -1.90 -9.95 -5.19
C LEU A 129 -1.73 -10.74 -3.89
N THR A 130 -2.84 -11.01 -3.23
CA THR A 130 -2.96 -11.95 -2.11
C THR A 130 -2.62 -13.36 -2.57
N THR A 131 -1.44 -13.85 -2.23
CA THR A 131 -1.07 -15.25 -2.50
C THR A 131 -1.78 -16.19 -1.54
N LYS A 132 -1.77 -15.82 -0.25
CA LYS A 132 -2.38 -16.53 0.87
C LYS A 132 -2.79 -15.51 1.91
N HIS A 133 -4.02 -15.61 2.39
CA HIS A 133 -4.49 -14.82 3.52
C HIS A 133 -4.59 -15.68 4.80
N HIS A 134 -5.02 -15.12 5.93
CA HIS A 134 -5.01 -15.76 7.25
C HIS A 134 -5.82 -17.08 7.33
N GLU A 135 -6.77 -17.32 6.43
CA GLU A 135 -7.50 -18.58 6.31
C GLU A 135 -6.66 -19.72 5.71
N GLY A 136 -5.51 -19.39 5.11
CA GLY A 136 -4.51 -20.34 4.62
C GLY A 136 -4.76 -20.90 3.22
N PHE A 137 -5.76 -20.42 2.48
CA PHE A 137 -5.98 -20.85 1.10
C PHE A 137 -4.95 -20.20 0.18
N THR A 138 -4.25 -21.00 -0.63
CA THR A 138 -3.23 -20.49 -1.55
C THR A 138 -3.77 -20.33 -2.98
N ASN A 139 -3.57 -19.15 -3.56
CA ASN A 139 -3.91 -18.82 -4.95
C ASN A 139 -2.94 -19.39 -5.98
N TRP A 140 -2.09 -20.33 -5.56
CA TRP A 140 -1.23 -21.12 -6.41
C TRP A 140 -1.08 -22.52 -5.85
N GLY A 141 -0.58 -23.46 -6.67
CA GLY A 141 -0.29 -24.82 -6.22
C GLY A 141 0.95 -24.86 -5.32
N SER A 142 0.79 -24.51 -4.03
CA SER A 142 1.89 -24.56 -3.06
C SER A 142 2.28 -26.01 -2.73
N PRO A 143 3.59 -26.31 -2.60
CA PRO A 143 4.08 -27.66 -2.31
C PRO A 143 3.66 -28.18 -0.93
N VAL A 144 3.19 -27.31 -0.04
CA VAL A 144 2.81 -27.61 1.34
C VAL A 144 1.35 -27.22 1.67
N SER A 145 0.56 -26.90 0.64
CA SER A 145 -0.89 -26.59 0.73
C SER A 145 -1.75 -27.63 0.00
N TRP A 146 -1.40 -28.91 0.11
CA TRP A 146 -2.10 -29.96 -0.64
C TRP A 146 -3.62 -29.92 -0.41
N ASN A 147 -4.39 -29.90 -1.50
CA ASN A 147 -5.85 -29.91 -1.51
C ASN A 147 -6.51 -28.71 -0.78
N TRP A 148 -5.77 -27.63 -0.54
CA TRP A 148 -6.27 -26.36 -0.02
C TRP A 148 -5.65 -25.18 -0.78
N ASN A 149 -5.77 -25.25 -2.10
CA ASN A 149 -5.22 -24.27 -3.02
C ASN A 149 -6.01 -24.21 -4.33
N SER A 150 -5.82 -23.15 -5.10
CA SER A 150 -6.54 -22.86 -6.35
C SER A 150 -6.28 -23.82 -7.52
N VAL A 151 -5.21 -24.62 -7.47
CA VAL A 151 -4.83 -25.60 -8.50
C VAL A 151 -5.49 -26.95 -8.22
N ASP A 152 -5.39 -27.41 -6.98
CA ASP A 152 -5.99 -28.67 -6.54
C ASP A 152 -7.50 -28.55 -6.36
N THR A 153 -7.98 -27.39 -5.90
CA THR A 153 -9.38 -27.11 -5.59
C THR A 153 -9.82 -25.78 -6.17
N GLY A 154 -11.10 -25.60 -6.48
CA GLY A 154 -11.59 -24.33 -7.02
C GLY A 154 -11.38 -24.21 -8.54
N PRO A 155 -10.68 -23.17 -9.06
CA PRO A 155 -10.62 -22.89 -10.48
C PRO A 155 -9.68 -23.81 -11.28
N HIS A 156 -8.83 -24.61 -10.60
CA HIS A 156 -7.79 -25.44 -11.21
C HIS A 156 -6.79 -24.64 -12.05
N ARG A 157 -6.36 -23.49 -11.51
CA ARG A 157 -5.48 -22.51 -12.18
C ARG A 157 -4.47 -21.94 -11.21
N ASP A 158 -3.28 -21.63 -11.72
CA ASP A 158 -2.23 -20.94 -10.98
C ASP A 158 -2.44 -19.42 -11.12
N LEU A 159 -3.27 -18.87 -10.24
CA LEU A 159 -3.72 -17.47 -10.34
C LEU A 159 -2.57 -16.49 -10.09
N VAL A 160 -1.67 -16.85 -9.18
CA VAL A 160 -0.45 -16.09 -8.89
C VAL A 160 0.43 -15.99 -10.13
N GLY A 161 0.71 -17.12 -10.79
CA GLY A 161 1.53 -17.16 -12.00
C GLY A 161 0.90 -16.42 -13.18
N GLU A 162 -0.37 -16.70 -13.47
CA GLU A 162 -1.09 -16.09 -14.60
C GLU A 162 -1.18 -14.56 -14.48
N LEU A 163 -1.40 -14.02 -13.29
CA LEU A 163 -1.40 -12.57 -13.08
C LEU A 163 0.02 -12.00 -13.26
N GLY A 164 1.04 -12.68 -12.73
CA GLY A 164 2.43 -12.24 -12.87
C GLY A 164 2.88 -12.16 -14.33
N GLU A 165 2.47 -13.09 -15.17
CA GLU A 165 2.70 -13.05 -16.63
C GLU A 165 2.01 -11.82 -17.26
N ALA A 166 0.72 -11.62 -16.99
CA ALA A 166 -0.06 -10.51 -17.56
C ALA A 166 0.45 -9.12 -17.16
N LEU A 167 0.94 -8.97 -15.92
CA LEU A 167 1.50 -7.71 -15.41
C LEU A 167 2.84 -7.38 -16.07
N ARG A 168 3.71 -8.38 -16.27
CA ARG A 168 4.99 -8.18 -16.98
C ARG A 168 4.79 -7.78 -18.43
N GLU A 169 3.84 -8.40 -19.13
CA GLU A 169 3.45 -8.00 -20.49
C GLU A 169 2.91 -6.55 -20.56
N SER A 170 2.42 -6.05 -19.43
CA SER A 170 1.90 -4.69 -19.28
C SER A 170 2.89 -3.70 -18.67
N ASN A 171 4.15 -4.11 -18.46
CA ASN A 171 5.20 -3.30 -17.84
C ASN A 171 4.80 -2.74 -16.45
N LEU A 172 4.11 -3.57 -15.65
CA LEU A 172 3.74 -3.28 -14.27
C LEU A 172 4.60 -4.12 -13.33
N ARG A 173 5.02 -3.54 -12.20
CA ARG A 173 5.70 -4.33 -11.16
C ARG A 173 4.74 -5.27 -10.48
N TYR A 174 5.27 -6.42 -10.07
CA TYR A 174 4.50 -7.54 -9.59
C TYR A 174 4.82 -7.84 -8.13
N GLY A 175 3.91 -7.43 -7.24
CA GLY A 175 3.97 -7.65 -5.81
C GLY A 175 3.07 -8.78 -5.35
N LEU A 176 3.47 -9.43 -4.26
CA LEU A 176 2.78 -10.56 -3.66
C LEU A 176 2.57 -10.31 -2.17
N TYR A 177 1.31 -10.27 -1.76
CA TYR A 177 0.93 -10.32 -0.36
C TYR A 177 0.99 -11.76 0.14
N HIS A 178 1.54 -11.98 1.33
CA HIS A 178 1.53 -13.28 1.98
C HIS A 178 1.32 -13.15 3.48
N SER A 179 0.27 -13.80 4.00
CA SER A 179 0.11 -13.89 5.45
C SER A 179 1.07 -14.89 6.07
N LEU A 180 1.82 -14.45 7.08
CA LEU A 180 2.67 -15.27 7.90
C LEU A 180 1.87 -16.27 8.75
N MET A 181 0.68 -15.90 9.24
CA MET A 181 -0.16 -16.77 10.09
C MET A 181 -1.22 -17.55 9.31
N GLU A 182 -1.74 -18.61 9.94
CA GLU A 182 -2.94 -19.33 9.48
C GLU A 182 -3.87 -19.65 10.65
N TRP A 183 -5.08 -19.08 10.67
CA TRP A 183 -6.03 -19.18 11.80
C TRP A 183 -6.36 -20.61 12.20
N PHE A 184 -6.47 -21.53 11.24
CA PHE A 184 -6.97 -22.88 11.46
C PHE A 184 -5.90 -23.96 11.26
N ASN A 185 -4.66 -23.59 10.96
CA ASN A 185 -3.61 -24.58 10.73
C ASN A 185 -3.24 -25.26 12.06
N PRO A 186 -3.33 -26.59 12.17
CA PRO A 186 -3.02 -27.30 13.42
C PRO A 186 -1.60 -27.06 13.93
N LEU A 187 -0.62 -26.87 13.03
CA LEU A 187 0.76 -26.56 13.42
C LEU A 187 0.85 -25.15 14.02
N TYR A 188 0.16 -24.17 13.42
CA TYR A 188 0.14 -22.80 13.94
C TYR A 188 -0.52 -22.75 15.32
N LEU A 189 -1.66 -23.44 15.47
CA LEU A 189 -2.36 -23.54 16.75
C LEU A 189 -1.52 -24.25 17.82
N ALA A 190 -0.75 -25.28 17.45
CA ALA A 190 0.16 -25.97 18.36
C ALA A 190 1.34 -25.07 18.78
N ASP A 191 1.96 -24.36 17.83
CA ASP A 191 3.02 -23.40 18.13
C ASP A 191 2.50 -22.26 19.01
N LYS A 192 1.29 -21.74 18.73
CA LYS A 192 0.63 -20.73 19.56
C LYS A 192 0.31 -21.23 20.97
N GLN A 193 -0.15 -22.47 21.13
CA GLN A 193 -0.35 -23.11 22.45
C GLN A 193 0.96 -23.26 23.23
N SER A 194 2.08 -23.40 22.53
CA SER A 194 3.42 -23.42 23.14
C SER A 194 3.97 -22.04 23.52
N ASP A 195 3.18 -20.97 23.32
CA ASP A 195 3.64 -19.57 23.42
C ASP A 195 4.78 -19.27 22.43
N PHE A 196 4.65 -19.81 21.21
CA PHE A 196 5.60 -19.66 20.10
C PHE A 196 7.03 -20.14 20.42
N LYS A 197 7.18 -21.08 21.36
CA LYS A 197 8.47 -21.72 21.70
C LYS A 197 8.86 -22.82 20.73
N THR A 198 7.88 -23.42 20.06
CA THR A 198 8.10 -24.31 18.91
C THR A 198 7.87 -23.55 17.61
N GLN A 199 8.51 -23.97 16.52
CA GLN A 199 8.43 -23.35 15.18
C GLN A 199 8.01 -24.37 14.11
N SER A 200 7.18 -25.35 14.47
CA SER A 200 6.80 -26.42 13.55
C SER A 200 6.05 -25.90 12.33
N PHE A 201 5.16 -24.93 12.53
CA PHE A 201 4.43 -24.26 11.47
C PHE A 201 5.37 -23.45 10.57
N VAL A 202 6.27 -22.68 11.18
CA VAL A 202 7.22 -21.85 10.43
C VAL A 202 8.10 -22.71 9.53
N LEU A 203 8.68 -23.79 10.06
CA LEU A 203 9.59 -24.65 9.32
C LEU A 203 8.91 -25.54 8.28
N LYS A 204 7.70 -26.04 8.54
CA LYS A 204 7.03 -27.02 7.68
C LYS A 204 5.99 -26.43 6.74
N LYS A 205 5.54 -25.19 7.00
CA LYS A 205 4.43 -24.56 6.28
C LYS A 205 4.82 -23.20 5.73
N MET A 206 5.05 -22.22 6.59
CA MET A 206 5.21 -20.83 6.15
C MET A 206 6.51 -20.59 5.35
N MET A 207 7.65 -21.06 5.84
CA MET A 207 8.94 -20.87 5.14
C MET A 207 8.95 -21.55 3.77
N PRO A 208 8.62 -22.85 3.63
CA PRO A 208 8.55 -23.48 2.31
C PRO A 208 7.68 -22.72 1.30
N GLU A 209 6.58 -22.11 1.73
CA GLU A 209 5.73 -21.27 0.87
C GLU A 209 6.42 -19.99 0.43
N LEU A 210 7.07 -19.26 1.34
CA LEU A 210 7.79 -18.04 1.00
C LEU A 210 8.93 -18.29 0.01
N TYR A 211 9.74 -19.33 0.25
CA TYR A 211 10.81 -19.72 -0.69
C TYR A 211 10.24 -20.12 -2.06
N ASP A 212 9.18 -20.93 -2.09
CA ASP A 212 8.51 -21.34 -3.33
C ASP A 212 7.98 -20.13 -4.11
N LEU A 213 7.31 -19.19 -3.45
CA LEU A 213 6.80 -17.97 -4.06
C LEU A 213 7.91 -17.16 -4.73
N VAL A 214 9.02 -16.93 -4.02
CA VAL A 214 10.15 -16.14 -4.54
C VAL A 214 10.83 -16.85 -5.70
N LEU A 215 11.14 -18.13 -5.55
CA LEU A 215 11.85 -18.90 -6.56
C LEU A 215 11.03 -19.09 -7.85
N LYS A 216 9.73 -19.37 -7.70
CA LYS A 216 8.84 -19.65 -8.83
C LYS A 216 8.39 -18.38 -9.53
N TYR A 217 7.98 -17.37 -8.77
CA TYR A 217 7.31 -16.21 -9.34
C TYR A 217 8.15 -14.96 -9.40
N LYS A 218 9.33 -14.90 -8.75
CA LYS A 218 10.25 -13.75 -8.82
C LYS A 218 9.52 -12.39 -8.68
N PRO A 219 8.85 -12.15 -7.55
CA PRO A 219 8.12 -10.90 -7.35
C PRO A 219 9.07 -9.72 -7.17
N ASP A 220 8.61 -8.54 -7.58
CA ASP A 220 9.24 -7.27 -7.25
C ASP A 220 8.97 -6.91 -5.78
N LEU A 221 7.83 -7.29 -5.19
CA LEU A 221 7.49 -6.91 -3.81
C LEU A 221 6.93 -8.09 -3.02
N ILE A 222 7.36 -8.24 -1.77
CA ILE A 222 6.74 -9.16 -0.80
C ILE A 222 6.11 -8.33 0.31
N TRP A 223 4.78 -8.38 0.37
CA TRP A 223 3.98 -7.69 1.38
C TRP A 223 3.57 -8.71 2.45
N SER A 224 4.27 -8.75 3.58
CA SER A 224 3.93 -9.67 4.66
C SER A 224 2.83 -9.11 5.55
N ASP A 225 2.08 -9.99 6.21
CA ASP A 225 1.04 -9.63 7.18
C ASP A 225 0.79 -10.77 8.17
N GLY A 226 0.01 -10.53 9.22
CA GLY A 226 -0.27 -11.58 10.19
C GLY A 226 0.87 -11.85 11.15
N ASP A 227 1.74 -10.87 11.36
CA ASP A 227 2.97 -10.98 12.13
C ASP A 227 2.79 -10.66 13.62
N TRP A 228 1.74 -9.90 13.98
CA TRP A 228 1.55 -9.30 15.30
C TRP A 228 1.52 -10.27 16.50
N GLU A 229 1.19 -11.55 16.30
CA GLU A 229 1.09 -12.50 17.41
C GLU A 229 2.44 -13.00 17.92
N ALA A 230 3.52 -12.88 17.14
CA ALA A 230 4.80 -13.51 17.48
C ALA A 230 6.00 -12.64 17.05
N PRO A 231 7.15 -12.73 17.73
CA PRO A 231 8.34 -11.97 17.34
C PRO A 231 8.92 -12.46 16.01
N ASP A 232 9.74 -11.63 15.39
CA ASP A 232 10.50 -11.92 14.16
C ASP A 232 11.35 -13.20 14.29
N SER A 233 11.85 -13.49 15.50
CA SER A 233 12.59 -14.71 15.82
C SER A 233 11.76 -15.98 15.66
N TYR A 234 10.47 -15.97 16.06
CA TYR A 234 9.56 -17.09 15.82
C TYR A 234 9.27 -17.21 14.32
N TRP A 235 8.96 -16.11 13.65
CA TRP A 235 8.71 -16.12 12.21
C TRP A 235 9.93 -16.47 11.39
N ASN A 236 11.14 -16.50 11.98
CA ASN A 236 12.41 -16.69 11.27
C ASN A 236 12.60 -15.66 10.13
N SER A 237 12.06 -14.46 10.33
CA SER A 237 12.03 -13.40 9.31
C SER A 237 13.43 -12.91 8.97
N THR A 238 14.31 -12.78 9.96
CA THR A 238 15.70 -12.31 9.76
C THR A 238 16.48 -13.22 8.82
N SER A 239 16.38 -14.55 8.99
CA SER A 239 17.04 -15.51 8.11
C SER A 239 16.46 -15.48 6.69
N PHE A 240 15.13 -15.39 6.56
CA PHE A 240 14.48 -15.31 5.25
C PHE A 240 14.85 -14.02 4.52
N LEU A 241 14.80 -12.88 5.19
CA LEU A 241 15.17 -11.59 4.60
C LEU A 241 16.66 -11.53 4.25
N ALA A 242 17.54 -12.10 5.07
CA ALA A 242 18.95 -12.21 4.74
C ALA A 242 19.16 -13.03 3.45
N TRP A 243 18.51 -14.18 3.32
CA TRP A 243 18.53 -14.95 2.07
C TRP A 243 17.92 -14.16 0.89
N LEU A 244 16.80 -13.47 1.13
CA LEU A 244 16.08 -12.72 0.11
C LEU A 244 16.98 -11.65 -0.54
N TYR A 245 17.74 -10.91 0.28
CA TYR A 245 18.62 -9.83 -0.19
C TYR A 245 20.04 -10.27 -0.56
N ASN A 246 20.50 -11.46 -0.14
CA ASN A 246 21.85 -11.93 -0.47
C ASN A 246 21.88 -12.91 -1.65
N ASP A 247 20.93 -13.85 -1.68
CA ASP A 247 21.05 -15.08 -2.49
C ASP A 247 19.88 -15.32 -3.44
N SER A 248 18.72 -14.70 -3.20
CA SER A 248 17.52 -14.95 -4.00
C SER A 248 17.66 -14.45 -5.45
N PRO A 249 16.87 -14.97 -6.41
CA PRO A 249 16.90 -14.52 -7.80
C PRO A 249 16.36 -13.09 -8.00
N VAL A 250 15.82 -12.47 -6.95
CA VAL A 250 15.24 -11.12 -6.97
C VAL A 250 15.94 -10.17 -6.01
N LYS A 251 17.11 -10.54 -5.47
CA LYS A 251 17.84 -9.77 -4.47
C LYS A 251 18.12 -8.30 -4.84
N ASP A 252 18.31 -8.04 -6.13
CA ASP A 252 18.63 -6.70 -6.67
C ASP A 252 17.37 -5.92 -7.05
N THR A 253 16.19 -6.47 -6.79
CA THR A 253 14.92 -5.81 -7.07
C THR A 253 14.02 -5.81 -5.84
N VAL A 254 13.79 -6.95 -5.21
CA VAL A 254 12.71 -7.14 -4.25
C VAL A 254 12.69 -6.11 -3.12
N VAL A 255 11.50 -5.62 -2.78
CA VAL A 255 11.27 -4.83 -1.56
C VAL A 255 10.26 -5.49 -0.64
N VAL A 256 10.36 -5.18 0.66
CA VAL A 256 9.46 -5.71 1.69
C VAL A 256 8.91 -4.60 2.58
N ASN A 257 7.70 -4.77 3.09
CA ASN A 257 7.12 -3.88 4.09
C ASN A 257 7.69 -4.14 5.50
N ASP A 258 7.10 -3.50 6.52
CA ASP A 258 7.54 -3.52 7.92
C ASP A 258 6.82 -4.54 8.82
N ARG A 259 6.10 -5.51 8.24
CA ARG A 259 5.24 -6.45 8.97
C ARG A 259 5.86 -7.84 9.08
N TRP A 260 7.07 -7.92 9.62
CA TRP A 260 7.84 -9.17 9.71
C TRP A 260 7.95 -9.73 11.13
N GLY A 261 7.23 -9.14 12.09
CA GLY A 261 7.20 -9.63 13.46
C GLY A 261 6.68 -8.57 14.42
N ARG A 262 6.21 -9.02 15.58
CA ARG A 262 5.80 -8.14 16.67
C ARG A 262 6.92 -7.15 17.02
N GLY A 263 6.62 -5.86 16.88
CA GLY A 263 7.57 -4.77 17.14
C GLY A 263 8.40 -4.34 15.92
N CYS A 264 8.18 -4.90 14.73
CA CYS A 264 8.85 -4.48 13.50
C CYS A 264 8.15 -3.29 12.82
N SER A 265 6.83 -3.18 12.95
CA SER A 265 6.05 -2.11 12.33
C SER A 265 6.55 -0.72 12.76
N CYS A 266 6.72 0.21 11.81
CA CYS A 266 7.40 1.51 11.97
C CYS A 266 8.87 1.47 12.43
N HIS A 267 9.53 0.32 12.45
CA HIS A 267 10.89 0.18 12.98
C HIS A 267 11.84 -0.55 12.01
N HIS A 268 11.35 -1.56 11.29
CA HIS A 268 12.14 -2.44 10.44
C HIS A 268 11.37 -2.83 9.18
N GLY A 269 11.88 -2.49 8.00
CA GLY A 269 11.29 -2.85 6.70
C GLY A 269 11.93 -2.03 5.59
N GLY A 270 11.75 -2.43 4.32
CA GLY A 270 12.18 -1.63 3.17
C GLY A 270 11.31 -0.38 2.98
N PHE A 271 10.07 -0.44 3.44
CA PHE A 271 9.17 0.70 3.60
C PHE A 271 8.21 0.45 4.77
N TYR A 272 7.67 1.53 5.33
CA TYR A 272 6.77 1.46 6.47
C TYR A 272 5.31 1.50 6.04
N ASN A 273 4.51 0.60 6.59
CA ASN A 273 3.07 0.74 6.60
C ASN A 273 2.55 1.12 7.98
N CYS A 274 3.27 0.82 9.07
CA CYS A 274 2.93 1.18 10.45
C CYS A 274 1.61 0.61 11.01
N ALA A 275 0.49 0.92 10.37
CA ALA A 275 -0.85 0.47 10.69
C ALA A 275 -1.70 0.41 9.41
N ASP A 276 -2.91 -0.11 9.51
CA ASP A 276 -3.84 -0.06 8.38
C ASP A 276 -4.30 1.37 8.13
N LYS A 277 -4.30 1.78 6.87
CA LYS A 277 -4.63 3.16 6.45
C LYS A 277 -3.77 4.20 7.16
N TYR A 278 -2.50 3.86 7.42
CA TYR A 278 -1.54 4.76 8.04
C TYR A 278 -1.42 6.07 7.25
N ARG A 279 -1.52 7.18 7.98
CA ARG A 279 -1.34 8.54 7.48
C ARG A 279 -0.43 9.28 8.46
N PRO A 280 0.83 9.53 8.11
CA PRO A 280 1.73 10.27 8.98
C PRO A 280 1.24 11.72 9.08
N GLY A 281 1.36 12.32 10.26
CA GLY A 281 0.98 13.73 10.49
C GLY A 281 2.03 14.73 9.99
N THR A 282 3.26 14.27 9.78
CA THR A 282 4.42 15.05 9.30
C THR A 282 5.20 14.23 8.30
N LEU A 283 6.04 14.88 7.50
CA LEU A 283 6.91 14.19 6.53
C LEU A 283 7.80 13.14 7.23
N PRO A 284 7.67 11.84 6.92
CA PRO A 284 8.53 10.80 7.49
C PRO A 284 9.96 10.87 6.93
N ASP A 285 10.92 10.34 7.69
CA ASP A 285 12.32 10.18 7.29
C ASP A 285 12.61 8.84 6.59
N HIS A 286 11.61 7.95 6.52
CA HIS A 286 11.68 6.65 5.89
C HIS A 286 10.62 6.51 4.79
N LYS A 287 10.92 5.72 3.74
CA LYS A 287 9.93 5.36 2.72
C LYS A 287 8.73 4.69 3.37
N TRP A 288 7.53 5.03 2.92
CA TRP A 288 6.29 4.51 3.49
C TRP A 288 5.20 4.34 2.44
N GLU A 289 4.18 3.55 2.76
CA GLU A 289 3.07 3.27 1.87
C GLU A 289 1.74 3.26 2.65
N MET A 290 0.73 3.93 2.10
CA MET A 290 -0.63 3.89 2.62
C MET A 290 -1.41 2.71 2.02
N CYS A 291 -1.99 1.89 2.90
CA CYS A 291 -3.14 1.04 2.54
C CYS A 291 -4.39 1.87 2.37
N SER A 292 -5.17 1.64 1.33
CA SER A 292 -6.59 1.99 1.43
C SER A 292 -7.48 1.07 0.61
N SER A 293 -8.79 1.18 0.82
CA SER A 293 -9.81 0.33 0.21
C SER A 293 -10.96 1.14 -0.36
N LEU A 294 -11.42 0.74 -1.55
CA LEU A 294 -12.64 1.31 -2.13
C LEU A 294 -13.87 0.97 -1.31
N ASP A 295 -14.00 -0.25 -0.78
CA ASP A 295 -14.98 -0.52 0.28
C ASP A 295 -14.42 -0.01 1.60
N LYS A 296 -15.06 1.01 2.19
CA LYS A 296 -14.60 1.66 3.42
C LYS A 296 -14.57 0.68 4.60
N LEU A 297 -15.36 -0.40 4.56
CA LEU A 297 -15.56 -1.33 5.67
C LEU A 297 -14.86 -2.68 5.50
N SER A 298 -14.38 -3.04 4.31
CA SER A 298 -13.81 -4.37 4.03
C SER A 298 -12.70 -4.30 2.99
N TRP A 299 -11.80 -5.29 3.03
CA TRP A 299 -10.77 -5.46 2.00
C TRP A 299 -11.18 -6.54 1.00
N GLY A 300 -11.84 -7.59 1.48
CA GLY A 300 -12.55 -8.56 0.67
C GLY A 300 -13.89 -8.04 0.12
N TYR A 301 -14.49 -8.82 -0.77
CA TYR A 301 -15.77 -8.48 -1.39
C TYR A 301 -16.96 -8.68 -0.44
N ARG A 302 -17.79 -7.64 -0.30
CA ARG A 302 -19.10 -7.71 0.37
C ARG A 302 -20.23 -7.56 -0.66
N SER A 303 -21.10 -8.56 -0.80
CA SER A 303 -22.26 -8.43 -1.70
C SER A 303 -23.34 -7.52 -1.15
N ASN A 304 -23.29 -7.17 0.14
CA ASN A 304 -24.23 -6.29 0.82
C ASN A 304 -23.71 -4.85 0.99
N MET A 305 -22.60 -4.49 0.34
CA MET A 305 -22.06 -3.12 0.40
C MET A 305 -23.08 -2.10 -0.12
N SER A 306 -23.22 -0.98 0.58
CA SER A 306 -24.03 0.15 0.12
C SER A 306 -23.16 1.20 -0.60
N LEU A 307 -23.75 2.03 -1.45
CA LEU A 307 -23.00 3.04 -2.20
C LEU A 307 -22.28 4.04 -1.28
N ALA A 308 -22.87 4.39 -0.14
CA ALA A 308 -22.26 5.31 0.85
C ALA A 308 -20.99 4.74 1.51
N GLU A 309 -20.90 3.40 1.56
CA GLU A 309 -19.74 2.66 2.07
C GLU A 309 -18.64 2.50 1.02
N VAL A 310 -18.88 2.88 -0.23
CA VAL A 310 -17.84 2.93 -1.26
C VAL A 310 -17.19 4.32 -1.26
N MET A 311 -15.87 4.35 -1.33
CA MET A 311 -15.08 5.58 -1.45
C MET A 311 -15.51 6.36 -2.70
N ASP A 312 -15.77 7.66 -2.52
CA ASP A 312 -16.04 8.58 -3.62
C ASP A 312 -14.72 9.06 -4.26
N GLU A 313 -14.85 9.67 -5.44
CA GLU A 313 -13.71 10.12 -6.24
C GLU A 313 -12.87 11.17 -5.53
N MET A 314 -13.51 12.15 -4.88
CA MET A 314 -12.82 13.23 -4.17
C MET A 314 -11.98 12.69 -3.02
N SER A 315 -12.54 11.79 -2.20
CA SER A 315 -11.82 11.15 -1.08
C SER A 315 -10.61 10.33 -1.56
N MET A 316 -10.76 9.64 -2.70
CA MET A 316 -9.68 8.83 -3.28
C MET A 316 -8.53 9.71 -3.80
N ILE A 317 -8.86 10.82 -4.47
CA ILE A 317 -7.85 11.79 -4.95
C ILE A 317 -7.20 12.48 -3.75
N GLU A 318 -7.95 12.82 -2.71
CA GLU A 318 -7.42 13.38 -1.47
C GLU A 318 -6.40 12.44 -0.82
N GLU A 319 -6.75 11.15 -0.65
CA GLU A 319 -5.82 10.15 -0.09
C GLU A 319 -4.54 10.04 -0.93
N LEU A 320 -4.67 9.98 -2.27
CA LEU A 320 -3.53 9.91 -3.17
C LEU A 320 -2.62 11.14 -3.02
N VAL A 321 -3.20 12.33 -3.11
CA VAL A 321 -2.47 13.60 -3.09
C VAL A 321 -1.81 13.82 -1.72
N GLN A 322 -2.53 13.57 -0.63
CA GLN A 322 -1.98 13.61 0.73
C GLN A 322 -0.78 12.66 0.86
N THR A 323 -0.94 11.41 0.41
CA THR A 323 0.10 10.37 0.52
C THR A 323 1.37 10.79 -0.22
N VAL A 324 1.22 11.24 -1.47
CA VAL A 324 2.35 11.61 -2.33
C VAL A 324 3.05 12.89 -1.83
N SER A 325 2.28 13.87 -1.34
CA SER A 325 2.82 15.10 -0.75
C SER A 325 3.67 14.82 0.50
N LEU A 326 3.33 13.77 1.24
CA LEU A 326 4.11 13.27 2.39
C LEU A 326 5.11 12.18 2.01
N GLY A 327 5.40 11.99 0.72
CA GLY A 327 6.49 11.13 0.27
C GLY A 327 6.18 9.65 0.27
N GLY A 328 4.91 9.26 0.45
CA GLY A 328 4.47 7.87 0.43
C GLY A 328 4.04 7.36 -0.93
N ASN A 329 3.83 6.05 -0.99
CA ASN A 329 3.11 5.36 -2.07
C ASN A 329 1.67 5.06 -1.66
N TYR A 330 0.72 5.18 -2.59
CA TYR A 330 -0.70 4.88 -2.33
C TYR A 330 -1.06 3.53 -2.93
N LEU A 331 -1.47 2.56 -2.12
CA LEU A 331 -1.90 1.20 -2.54
C LEU A 331 -3.40 1.02 -2.29
N LEU A 332 -4.18 1.14 -3.37
CA LEU A 332 -5.63 1.09 -3.36
C LEU A 332 -6.16 -0.32 -3.64
N ASN A 333 -6.95 -0.83 -2.70
CA ASN A 333 -7.53 -2.16 -2.68
C ASN A 333 -8.87 -2.24 -3.42
N VAL A 334 -9.04 -3.32 -4.19
CA VAL A 334 -10.36 -3.81 -4.64
C VAL A 334 -10.58 -5.28 -4.28
N GLY A 335 -11.80 -5.60 -3.86
CA GLY A 335 -12.25 -6.97 -3.62
C GLY A 335 -13.18 -7.48 -4.75
N PRO A 336 -12.66 -8.25 -5.72
CA PRO A 336 -13.44 -9.00 -6.69
C PRO A 336 -14.45 -9.99 -6.12
N THR A 337 -15.49 -10.26 -6.91
CA THR A 337 -16.45 -11.32 -6.59
C THR A 337 -15.83 -12.71 -6.67
N LYS A 338 -16.58 -13.73 -6.23
CA LYS A 338 -16.21 -15.16 -6.37
C LYS A 338 -16.10 -15.67 -7.81
N GLU A 339 -16.54 -14.85 -8.77
CA GLU A 339 -16.39 -15.12 -10.20
C GLU A 339 -15.16 -14.43 -10.79
N GLY A 340 -14.42 -13.67 -9.98
CA GLY A 340 -13.17 -13.01 -10.37
C GLY A 340 -13.43 -11.70 -11.08
N VAL A 341 -14.57 -11.08 -10.79
CA VAL A 341 -15.03 -9.85 -11.42
C VAL A 341 -14.83 -8.69 -10.46
N ILE A 342 -14.10 -7.66 -10.88
CA ILE A 342 -14.13 -6.37 -10.20
C ILE A 342 -15.52 -5.78 -10.44
N VAL A 343 -16.26 -5.48 -9.38
CA VAL A 343 -17.64 -4.98 -9.54
C VAL A 343 -17.69 -3.62 -10.25
N PRO A 344 -18.75 -3.32 -11.02
CA PRO A 344 -18.80 -2.12 -11.86
C PRO A 344 -18.52 -0.81 -11.13
N ILE A 345 -18.97 -0.67 -9.87
CA ILE A 345 -18.69 0.54 -9.09
C ILE A 345 -17.19 0.70 -8.79
N PHE A 346 -16.44 -0.37 -8.55
CA PHE A 346 -15.00 -0.28 -8.37
C PHE A 346 -14.28 0.02 -9.68
N GLN A 347 -14.73 -0.57 -10.80
CA GLN A 347 -14.18 -0.24 -12.12
C GLN A 347 -14.39 1.25 -12.43
N GLU A 348 -15.59 1.78 -12.17
CA GLU A 348 -15.91 3.17 -12.42
C GLU A 348 -15.01 4.11 -11.59
N ARG A 349 -14.78 3.83 -10.31
CA ARG A 349 -13.85 4.62 -9.47
C ARG A 349 -12.42 4.55 -9.97
N LEU A 350 -11.91 3.36 -10.30
CA LEU A 350 -10.54 3.22 -10.82
C LEU A 350 -10.36 3.97 -12.15
N LEU A 351 -11.35 3.89 -13.05
CA LEU A 351 -11.34 4.64 -14.31
C LEU A 351 -11.46 6.16 -14.08
N ALA A 352 -12.19 6.60 -13.05
CA ALA A 352 -12.27 8.01 -12.68
C ALA A 352 -10.93 8.54 -12.19
N LEU A 353 -10.27 7.81 -11.27
CA LEU A 353 -8.89 8.12 -10.86
C LEU A 353 -7.95 8.16 -12.07
N GLY A 354 -8.13 7.23 -12.99
CA GLY A 354 -7.31 7.17 -14.20
C GLY A 354 -7.45 8.39 -15.09
N ARG A 355 -8.68 8.85 -15.34
CA ARG A 355 -8.94 10.09 -16.09
C ARG A 355 -8.33 11.31 -15.40
N TRP A 356 -8.40 11.37 -14.07
CA TRP A 356 -7.78 12.46 -13.32
C TRP A 356 -6.25 12.44 -13.45
N LEU A 357 -5.64 11.27 -13.39
CA LEU A 357 -4.19 11.07 -13.55
C LEU A 357 -3.69 11.29 -14.98
N ASP A 358 -4.51 11.05 -16.00
CA ASP A 358 -4.15 11.42 -17.38
C ASP A 358 -3.91 12.93 -17.53
N THR A 359 -4.60 13.73 -16.71
CA THR A 359 -4.48 15.19 -16.71
C THR A 359 -3.44 15.69 -15.71
N ASN A 360 -3.53 15.21 -14.46
CA ASN A 360 -2.78 15.74 -13.31
C ASN A 360 -1.59 14.87 -12.90
N GLY A 361 -1.34 13.76 -13.61
CA GLY A 361 -0.35 12.75 -13.24
C GLY A 361 1.09 13.27 -13.18
N GLU A 362 1.43 14.36 -13.89
CA GLU A 362 2.74 15.01 -13.78
C GLU A 362 3.05 15.46 -12.33
N ALA A 363 2.03 15.87 -11.57
CA ALA A 363 2.17 16.27 -10.17
C ALA A 363 2.32 15.07 -9.21
N ILE A 364 2.06 13.85 -9.68
CA ILE A 364 2.02 12.62 -8.87
C ILE A 364 3.22 11.72 -9.19
N TYR A 365 3.43 11.39 -10.45
CA TYR A 365 4.45 10.45 -10.85
C TYR A 365 5.84 11.07 -10.76
N GLU A 366 6.72 10.38 -10.04
CA GLU A 366 8.12 10.79 -9.81
C GLU A 366 8.26 12.14 -9.08
N SER A 367 7.20 12.64 -8.46
CA SER A 367 7.28 13.83 -7.63
C SER A 367 7.86 13.47 -6.26
N GLN A 368 8.32 14.49 -5.54
CA GLN A 368 8.87 14.40 -4.19
C GLN A 368 8.15 15.41 -3.28
N PRO A 369 8.15 15.18 -1.96
CA PRO A 369 7.67 16.17 -0.99
C PRO A 369 8.35 17.51 -1.23
N TRP A 370 7.54 18.55 -1.44
CA TRP A 370 8.07 19.90 -1.44
C TRP A 370 8.35 20.36 0.00
N ARG A 371 9.09 21.45 0.21
CA ARG A 371 9.45 21.95 1.55
C ARG A 371 8.26 22.21 2.48
N VAL A 372 7.09 22.47 1.89
CA VAL A 372 5.80 22.57 2.57
C VAL A 372 4.90 21.54 1.92
N GLN A 373 4.27 20.65 2.69
CA GLN A 373 3.43 19.58 2.13
C GLN A 373 1.97 20.00 1.97
N MET A 374 1.49 20.91 2.83
CA MET A 374 0.10 21.35 2.83
C MET A 374 -0.03 22.78 3.37
N GLU A 375 -1.00 23.50 2.85
CA GLU A 375 -1.53 24.74 3.41
C GLU A 375 -3.03 24.63 3.64
N ASN A 376 -3.50 25.29 4.70
CA ASN A 376 -4.91 25.32 5.08
C ASN A 376 -5.37 26.77 5.30
N THR A 377 -5.18 27.63 4.29
CA THR A 377 -5.53 29.05 4.39
C THR A 377 -7.02 29.29 4.15
N THR A 378 -7.53 28.81 3.02
CA THR A 378 -8.92 29.00 2.56
C THR A 378 -9.45 27.71 1.95
N ASP A 379 -8.64 27.11 1.08
CA ASP A 379 -8.82 25.77 0.55
C ASP A 379 -7.60 24.93 0.95
N THR A 380 -7.81 23.64 1.19
CA THR A 380 -6.68 22.73 1.44
C THR A 380 -5.90 22.55 0.14
N VAL A 381 -4.65 23.01 0.15
CA VAL A 381 -3.72 22.86 -0.97
C VAL A 381 -2.57 21.98 -0.55
N TRP A 382 -2.33 20.93 -1.32
CA TRP A 382 -1.23 20.01 -1.17
C TRP A 382 -0.13 20.31 -2.17
N TYR A 383 1.12 20.04 -1.79
CA TYR A 383 2.26 20.34 -2.64
C TYR A 383 3.14 19.14 -2.89
N THR A 384 3.55 19.01 -4.15
CA THR A 384 4.59 18.09 -4.59
C THR A 384 5.61 18.87 -5.43
N SER A 385 6.76 18.27 -5.71
CA SER A 385 7.79 18.90 -6.54
C SER A 385 8.48 17.90 -7.44
N LYS A 386 8.96 18.35 -8.59
CA LYS A 386 9.76 17.54 -9.53
C LYS A 386 10.89 18.40 -10.08
N GLY A 387 12.10 18.20 -9.55
CA GLY A 387 13.23 19.08 -9.84
C GLY A 387 12.94 20.51 -9.39
N PRO A 388 13.06 21.53 -10.27
CA PRO A 388 12.76 22.92 -9.91
C PRO A 388 11.26 23.28 -9.96
N VAL A 389 10.40 22.34 -10.39
CA VAL A 389 8.97 22.58 -10.57
C VAL A 389 8.23 22.24 -9.27
N VAL A 390 7.31 23.11 -8.86
CA VAL A 390 6.40 22.89 -7.74
C VAL A 390 4.99 22.73 -8.28
N PHE A 391 4.25 21.75 -7.75
CA PHE A 391 2.85 21.56 -8.07
C PHE A 391 2.01 21.89 -6.84
N ALA A 392 1.00 22.74 -7.03
CA ALA A 392 -0.02 23.04 -6.04
C ALA A 392 -1.31 22.32 -6.44
N ILE A 393 -1.79 21.40 -5.59
CA ILE A 393 -2.92 20.52 -5.86
C ILE A 393 -4.05 20.85 -4.89
N PHE A 394 -5.22 21.20 -5.42
CA PHE A 394 -6.38 21.61 -4.62
C PHE A 394 -7.61 20.86 -5.09
N LEU A 395 -8.50 20.51 -4.15
CA LEU A 395 -9.65 19.63 -4.41
C LEU A 395 -10.95 20.37 -4.71
N LEU A 396 -11.06 21.61 -4.26
CA LEU A 396 -12.23 22.46 -4.42
C LEU A 396 -11.85 23.70 -5.21
N TRP A 397 -12.65 24.03 -6.21
CA TRP A 397 -12.44 25.23 -7.01
C TRP A 397 -12.88 26.48 -6.23
N PRO A 398 -11.99 27.47 -6.01
CA PRO A 398 -12.34 28.71 -5.31
C PRO A 398 -13.52 29.43 -5.96
N LEU A 399 -14.51 29.84 -5.15
CA LEU A 399 -15.76 30.46 -5.65
C LEU A 399 -15.53 31.84 -6.29
N ASP A 400 -14.53 32.57 -5.85
CA ASP A 400 -14.12 33.86 -6.42
C ASP A 400 -13.16 33.70 -7.62
N GLY A 401 -12.80 32.46 -7.96
CA GLY A 401 -11.86 32.14 -9.03
C GLY A 401 -10.42 32.52 -8.72
N VAL A 402 -10.06 32.75 -7.45
CA VAL A 402 -8.70 33.12 -7.06
C VAL A 402 -8.11 32.08 -6.12
N LEU A 403 -7.06 31.39 -6.57
CA LEU A 403 -6.30 30.46 -5.73
C LEU A 403 -5.23 31.21 -4.94
N CYS A 404 -5.30 31.11 -3.62
CA CYS A 404 -4.34 31.73 -2.70
C CYS A 404 -3.29 30.71 -2.26
N LEU A 405 -2.02 30.97 -2.55
CA LEU A 405 -0.89 30.14 -2.13
C LEU A 405 0.04 30.95 -1.23
N ALA A 406 0.26 30.53 0.01
CA ALA A 406 0.98 31.34 1.01
C ALA A 406 2.50 31.12 0.97
N SER A 407 2.95 29.90 0.67
CA SER A 407 4.35 29.50 0.76
C SER A 407 5.17 29.79 -0.48
N PRO A 408 4.68 29.58 -1.73
CA PRO A 408 5.50 29.82 -2.91
C PRO A 408 5.99 31.26 -2.98
N ILE A 409 7.30 31.44 -3.16
CA ILE A 409 7.90 32.77 -3.33
C ILE A 409 8.14 33.00 -4.81
N PRO A 410 7.30 33.79 -5.52
CA PRO A 410 7.48 34.00 -6.94
C PRO A 410 8.66 34.95 -7.24
N SER A 411 9.37 34.64 -8.32
CA SER A 411 10.34 35.51 -8.98
C SER A 411 9.73 36.22 -10.21
N PRO A 412 10.37 37.25 -10.78
CA PRO A 412 9.90 37.88 -12.01
C PRO A 412 9.78 36.93 -13.22
N GLY A 413 10.49 35.81 -13.21
CA GLY A 413 10.42 34.78 -14.25
C GLY A 413 9.41 33.66 -13.95
N THR A 414 8.55 33.82 -12.95
CA THR A 414 7.61 32.78 -12.54
C THR A 414 6.58 32.52 -13.63
N GLN A 415 6.46 31.25 -14.04
CA GLN A 415 5.41 30.79 -14.93
C GLN A 415 4.44 29.91 -14.16
N VAL A 416 3.14 30.16 -14.39
CA VAL A 416 2.05 29.44 -13.74
C VAL A 416 1.18 28.85 -14.83
N THR A 417 0.96 27.54 -14.80
CA THR A 417 0.09 26.84 -15.76
C THR A 417 -0.81 25.86 -15.03
N LEU A 418 -2.06 25.72 -15.46
CA LEU A 418 -2.97 24.69 -14.96
C LEU A 418 -2.81 23.43 -15.81
N LEU A 419 -2.59 22.27 -15.18
CA LEU A 419 -2.47 21.01 -15.92
C LEU A 419 -3.80 20.71 -16.66
N GLY A 420 -3.70 20.29 -17.92
CA GLY A 420 -4.86 20.10 -18.81
C GLY A 420 -5.43 21.38 -19.43
N PHE A 421 -4.88 22.56 -19.12
CA PHE A 421 -5.28 23.83 -19.70
C PHE A 421 -4.17 24.41 -20.59
N GLY A 422 -4.54 24.87 -21.78
CA GLY A 422 -3.59 25.51 -22.70
C GLY A 422 -3.37 26.98 -22.32
N GLY A 423 -2.15 27.31 -21.89
CA GLY A 423 -1.73 28.69 -21.63
C GLY A 423 -1.25 28.93 -20.21
N THR A 424 -0.77 30.15 -19.96
CA THR A 424 -0.32 30.61 -18.65
C THR A 424 -1.44 31.29 -17.89
N LEU A 425 -1.45 31.14 -16.56
CA LEU A 425 -2.38 31.83 -15.67
C LEU A 425 -1.79 33.17 -15.23
N GLU A 426 -2.67 34.15 -15.07
CA GLU A 426 -2.32 35.42 -14.43
C GLU A 426 -2.13 35.21 -12.92
N TRP A 427 -1.12 35.86 -12.36
CA TRP A 427 -0.84 35.79 -10.93
C TRP A 427 -0.30 37.12 -10.41
N GLN A 428 -0.46 37.35 -9.11
CA GLN A 428 0.02 38.53 -8.41
C GLN A 428 0.75 38.10 -7.13
N LYS A 429 1.84 38.77 -6.80
CA LYS A 429 2.53 38.56 -5.53
C LYS A 429 1.69 39.13 -4.40
N GLN A 430 1.51 38.38 -3.32
CA GLN A 430 0.83 38.90 -2.13
C GLN A 430 1.72 39.87 -1.32
N PRO A 431 1.13 40.87 -0.64
CA PRO A 431 1.85 41.68 0.34
C PRO A 431 2.42 40.80 1.45
N GLY A 432 3.75 40.61 1.47
CA GLY A 432 4.44 39.67 2.37
C GLY A 432 5.08 38.52 1.60
N GLN A 433 4.48 37.33 1.71
CA GLN A 433 4.89 36.09 1.03
C GLN A 433 3.68 35.44 0.34
N GLY A 434 3.93 34.62 -0.67
CA GLY A 434 2.88 33.94 -1.42
C GLY A 434 2.50 34.62 -2.73
N MET A 435 1.47 34.05 -3.36
CA MET A 435 0.92 34.49 -4.63
C MET A 435 -0.58 34.22 -4.72
N LEU A 436 -1.28 35.09 -5.44
CA LEU A 436 -2.67 34.92 -5.87
C LEU A 436 -2.66 34.51 -7.33
N ILE A 437 -3.39 33.46 -7.67
CA ILE A 437 -3.49 32.96 -9.04
C ILE A 437 -4.93 33.12 -9.50
N THR A 438 -5.13 33.83 -10.60
CA THR A 438 -6.44 33.98 -11.22
C THR A 438 -6.73 32.76 -12.07
N LEU A 439 -7.75 32.00 -11.68
CA LEU A 439 -8.20 30.80 -12.37
C LEU A 439 -9.17 31.16 -13.51
N PRO A 440 -9.24 30.36 -14.58
CA PRO A 440 -10.14 30.63 -15.71
C PRO A 440 -11.62 30.57 -15.30
N HIS A 441 -12.41 31.58 -15.70
CA HIS A 441 -13.85 31.69 -15.39
C HIS A 441 -14.72 30.57 -15.99
N MET A 442 -14.26 29.91 -17.05
CA MET A 442 -14.90 28.73 -17.58
C MET A 442 -13.97 27.55 -17.37
N LEU A 443 -14.36 26.60 -16.52
CA LEU A 443 -13.80 25.26 -16.59
C LEU A 443 -14.06 24.76 -18.02
N PRO A 444 -13.03 24.49 -18.84
CA PRO A 444 -13.23 23.84 -20.13
C PRO A 444 -14.11 22.61 -19.94
N SER A 445 -14.96 22.30 -20.93
CA SER A 445 -15.83 21.12 -20.90
C SER A 445 -15.16 19.76 -20.55
N PRO A 446 -13.82 19.55 -20.66
CA PRO A 446 -13.16 18.37 -20.07
C PRO A 446 -12.86 18.46 -18.55
N LEU A 447 -12.79 19.65 -17.96
CA LEU A 447 -12.44 19.92 -16.55
C LEU A 447 -13.65 20.14 -15.64
N SER A 448 -14.85 20.37 -16.19
CA SER A 448 -16.03 20.85 -15.45
C SER A 448 -16.71 19.81 -14.54
N ALA A 449 -16.23 18.56 -14.50
CA ALA A 449 -16.81 17.49 -13.69
C ALA A 449 -15.79 16.75 -12.81
N GLN A 450 -14.53 17.17 -12.81
CA GLN A 450 -13.46 16.50 -12.06
C GLN A 450 -13.36 17.06 -10.65
N SER A 451 -13.09 16.18 -9.68
CA SER A 451 -12.63 16.61 -8.35
C SER A 451 -11.12 16.79 -8.40
N GLY A 452 -10.60 17.95 -8.00
CA GLY A 452 -9.16 18.16 -7.90
C GLY A 452 -8.46 18.67 -9.16
N TRP A 453 -7.55 19.61 -8.97
CA TRP A 453 -6.76 20.26 -10.01
C TRP A 453 -5.33 20.48 -9.53
N ALA A 454 -4.38 20.49 -10.47
CA ALA A 454 -2.98 20.78 -10.19
C ALA A 454 -2.49 21.99 -11.00
N VAL A 455 -1.96 22.99 -10.31
CA VAL A 455 -1.23 24.11 -10.92
C VAL A 455 0.26 23.83 -10.84
N LYS A 456 0.93 23.95 -11.98
CA LYS A 456 2.37 23.85 -12.14
C LYS A 456 3.00 25.25 -12.01
N LEU A 457 3.97 25.36 -11.11
CA LEU A 457 4.71 26.56 -10.77
C LEU A 457 6.18 26.38 -11.12
N GLU A 458 6.70 27.22 -12.01
CA GLU A 458 8.11 27.26 -12.39
C GLU A 458 8.73 28.58 -11.95
N GLY A 459 9.97 28.58 -11.48
CA GLY A 459 10.65 29.81 -11.03
C GLY A 459 10.19 30.32 -9.66
N VAL A 460 9.62 29.43 -8.83
CA VAL A 460 9.27 29.69 -7.43
C VAL A 460 10.27 29.06 -6.47
N LYS A 461 10.44 29.67 -5.29
CA LYS A 461 11.24 29.12 -4.18
C LYS A 461 10.36 28.61 -3.04
#